data_AF-A0A3S1K6T8-F1
#
_entry.id   AF-A0A3S1K6T8-F1
#
_cell.length_a   1.000
_cell.length_b   1.000
_cell.length_c   1.000
_cell.angle_alpha   90.00
_cell.angle_beta   90.00
_cell.angle_gamma   90.00
#
_symmetry.space_group_name_H-M   'P 1'
#
loop_
_entity.id
_entity.type
_entity.pdbx_description
1 polymer ?
#
loop_
_entity_poly.entity_id
_entity_poly.type
_entity_poly.pdbx_seq_one_letter_code
_entity_poly.pdbx_strand_id
1 'polypeptide(L)'
;MPEFTIETAYRLPVFRHSTYSADTSEAACRLAIEDKDWSGQREDYDSSGETYVTGIWKGADAAYRGQTIRVPRHFEEAVQRKATHFELMLGLLKIMVSDAKAGRATASEWFAKSEWAIALGEAILDNAPCPDEPAADGGDPDA
;
A
#
# COMPACT_ATOMS: atom_id res chain seq x y z
N MET A 1 -10.15 -24.44 -20.23
CA MET A 1 -9.77 -23.10 -19.73
C MET A 1 -8.52 -23.23 -18.90
N PRO A 2 -7.61 -22.23 -18.86
CA PRO A 2 -6.52 -22.24 -17.89
C PRO A 2 -7.06 -22.13 -16.47
N GLU A 3 -6.43 -22.84 -15.53
CA GLU A 3 -6.76 -22.77 -14.11
C GLU A 3 -5.71 -21.92 -13.37
N PHE A 4 -6.16 -21.25 -12.30
CA PHE A 4 -5.31 -20.45 -11.44
C PHE A 4 -5.65 -20.74 -9.99
N THR A 5 -4.63 -20.83 -9.17
CA THR A 5 -4.79 -20.86 -7.71
C THR A 5 -4.58 -19.43 -7.20
N ILE A 6 -5.57 -18.90 -6.46
CA ILE A 6 -5.54 -17.53 -5.91
C ILE A 6 -5.55 -17.65 -4.39
N GLU A 7 -4.58 -17.00 -3.74
CA GLU A 7 -4.59 -16.84 -2.29
C GLU A 7 -5.12 -15.45 -1.94
N THR A 8 -6.10 -15.44 -1.04
CA THR A 8 -6.69 -14.23 -0.50
C THR A 8 -6.50 -14.17 1.00
N ALA A 9 -6.22 -12.99 1.52
CA ALA A 9 -6.12 -12.71 2.95
C ALA A 9 -6.94 -11.46 3.30
N TYR A 10 -7.15 -11.25 4.59
CA TYR A 10 -7.65 -9.98 5.14
C TYR A 10 -6.90 -9.70 6.44
N ARG A 11 -6.82 -8.42 6.83
CA ARG A 11 -6.24 -8.07 8.13
C ARG A 11 -7.25 -8.30 9.23
N LEU A 12 -6.89 -9.10 10.22
CA LEU A 12 -7.68 -9.32 11.43
C LEU A 12 -7.05 -8.54 12.60
N PRO A 13 -7.68 -7.46 13.07
CA PRO A 13 -7.22 -6.78 14.27
C PRO A 13 -7.26 -7.71 15.48
N VAL A 14 -6.20 -7.66 16.28
CA VAL A 14 -6.12 -8.34 17.57
C VAL A 14 -5.95 -7.28 18.63
N PHE A 15 -6.80 -7.31 19.65
CA PHE A 15 -6.80 -6.34 20.75
C PHE A 15 -6.78 -7.03 22.10
N ARG A 16 -6.36 -6.28 23.14
CA ARG A 16 -6.47 -6.69 24.54
C ARG A 16 -6.99 -5.52 25.36
N HIS A 17 -7.60 -5.80 26.50
CA HIS A 17 -7.97 -4.77 27.47
C HIS A 17 -7.13 -4.94 28.72
N SER A 18 -6.39 -3.89 29.07
CA SER A 18 -5.54 -3.83 30.26
C SER A 18 -5.70 -2.46 30.93
N THR A 19 -5.53 -2.41 32.25
CA THR A 19 -5.63 -1.18 33.04
C THR A 19 -4.25 -0.75 33.49
N TYR A 20 -3.90 0.51 33.22
CA TYR A 20 -2.61 1.09 33.60
C TYR A 20 -2.85 2.31 34.51
N SER A 21 -2.11 2.39 35.62
CA SER A 21 -2.12 3.56 36.49
C SER A 21 -1.03 4.53 36.05
N ALA A 22 -1.42 5.76 35.73
CA ALA A 22 -0.51 6.83 35.34
C ALA A 22 -1.17 8.20 35.57
N ASP A 23 -0.36 9.25 35.64
CA ASP A 23 -0.82 10.61 35.87
C ASP A 23 -1.58 11.21 34.67
N THR A 24 -1.35 10.69 33.47
CA THR A 24 -2.04 11.09 32.23
C THR A 24 -2.39 9.89 31.35
N SER A 25 -3.39 10.06 30.48
CA SER A 25 -3.75 9.05 29.48
C SER A 25 -2.59 8.73 28.53
N GLU A 26 -1.78 9.72 28.14
CA GLU A 26 -0.60 9.52 27.30
C GLU A 26 0.48 8.67 27.99
N ALA A 27 0.69 8.88 29.30
CA ALA A 27 1.58 8.04 30.09
C ALA A 27 1.06 6.60 30.20
N ALA A 28 -0.25 6.42 30.40
CA ALA A 28 -0.89 5.09 30.37
C ALA A 28 -0.76 4.41 28.99
N CYS A 29 -0.92 5.16 27.89
CA CYS A 29 -0.70 4.64 26.53
C CYS A 29 0.75 4.17 26.32
N ARG A 30 1.74 4.91 26.82
CA ARG A 30 3.14 4.47 26.75
C ARG A 30 3.36 3.15 27.48
N LEU A 31 2.83 3.03 28.71
CA LEU A 31 2.86 1.77 29.46
C LEU A 31 2.19 0.63 28.67
N ALA A 32 1.04 0.89 28.04
CA ALA A 32 0.32 -0.10 27.25
C ALA A 32 1.10 -0.60 26.02
N ILE A 33 1.90 0.24 25.37
CA ILE A 33 2.73 -0.13 24.21
C ILE A 33 4.00 -0.89 24.64
N GLU A 34 4.56 -0.53 25.80
CA GLU A 34 5.72 -1.20 26.38
C GLU A 34 5.38 -2.61 26.88
N ASP A 35 4.18 -2.80 27.42
CA ASP A 35 3.68 -4.08 27.90
C ASP A 35 3.61 -5.13 26.78
N LYS A 36 4.37 -6.22 26.94
CA LYS A 36 4.46 -7.33 25.97
C LYS A 36 3.55 -8.51 26.32
N ASP A 37 2.79 -8.46 27.40
CA ASP A 37 1.88 -9.54 27.79
C ASP A 37 0.56 -9.49 27.01
N TRP A 38 0.49 -10.23 25.91
CA TRP A 38 -0.73 -10.35 25.10
C TRP A 38 -1.70 -11.44 25.60
N SER A 39 -1.57 -11.86 26.86
CA SER A 39 -2.59 -12.71 27.48
C SER A 39 -3.97 -12.03 27.43
N GLY A 40 -5.01 -12.83 27.18
CA GLY A 40 -6.37 -12.30 27.03
C GLY A 40 -6.62 -11.54 25.73
N GLN A 41 -5.74 -11.63 24.73
CA GLN A 41 -5.99 -11.08 23.41
C GLN A 41 -7.26 -11.66 22.77
N ARG A 42 -7.92 -10.85 21.97
CA ARG A 42 -9.14 -11.17 21.25
C ARG A 42 -9.02 -10.71 19.81
N GLU A 43 -9.57 -11.51 18.92
CA GLU A 43 -9.71 -11.16 17.51
C GLU A 43 -10.98 -10.32 17.30
N ASP A 44 -10.88 -9.30 16.47
CA ASP A 44 -12.00 -8.45 16.07
C ASP A 44 -12.38 -8.74 14.62
N TYR A 45 -13.27 -9.69 14.43
CA TYR A 45 -13.79 -10.04 13.11
C TYR A 45 -14.71 -8.96 12.53
N ASP A 46 -15.40 -8.20 13.38
CA ASP A 46 -16.35 -7.16 12.94
C ASP A 46 -15.60 -5.94 12.34
N SER A 47 -14.40 -5.66 12.85
CA SER A 47 -13.50 -4.62 12.32
C SER A 47 -12.43 -5.17 11.36
N SER A 48 -12.62 -6.37 10.82
CA SER A 48 -11.68 -6.95 9.86
C SER A 48 -11.55 -6.08 8.61
N GLY A 49 -10.33 -6.02 8.07
CA GLY A 49 -10.03 -5.28 6.85
C GLY A 49 -10.65 -5.92 5.62
N GLU A 50 -10.47 -5.27 4.46
CA GLU A 50 -10.92 -5.85 3.19
C GLU A 50 -10.18 -7.17 2.87
N THR A 51 -10.82 -7.99 2.03
CA THR A 51 -10.15 -9.13 1.42
C THR A 51 -9.31 -8.68 0.24
N TYR A 52 -8.05 -9.10 0.20
CA TYR A 52 -7.10 -8.77 -0.87
C TYR A 52 -6.32 -10.02 -1.30
N VAL A 53 -5.70 -9.97 -2.47
CA VAL A 53 -4.93 -11.08 -3.03
C VAL A 53 -3.48 -10.99 -2.56
N THR A 54 -2.94 -12.09 -2.03
CA THR A 54 -1.54 -12.22 -1.61
C THR A 54 -0.71 -13.07 -2.56
N GLY A 55 -1.35 -13.92 -3.37
CA GLY A 55 -0.64 -14.80 -4.29
C GLY A 55 -1.48 -15.31 -5.45
N ILE A 56 -0.82 -15.53 -6.59
CA ILE A 56 -1.42 -16.09 -7.81
C ILE A 56 -0.44 -17.13 -8.37
N TRP A 57 -0.94 -18.32 -8.70
CA TRP A 57 -0.16 -19.37 -9.36
C TRP A 57 -0.93 -19.95 -10.54
N LYS A 58 -0.20 -20.34 -11.58
CA LYS A 58 -0.78 -21.05 -12.73
C LYS A 58 -1.00 -22.53 -12.40
N GLY A 59 -2.22 -23.02 -12.63
CA GLY A 59 -2.65 -24.40 -12.39
C GLY A 59 -3.56 -24.55 -11.16
N ALA A 60 -4.24 -25.69 -11.07
CA ALA A 60 -5.00 -26.12 -9.90
C ALA A 60 -4.08 -26.56 -8.75
N ASP A 61 -4.46 -26.24 -7.52
CA ASP A 61 -3.73 -26.58 -6.28
C ASP A 61 -2.24 -26.21 -6.30
N ALA A 62 -1.92 -25.12 -6.98
CA ALA A 62 -0.57 -24.70 -7.32
C ALA A 62 0.08 -23.77 -6.29
N ALA A 63 -0.62 -23.43 -5.20
CA ALA A 63 -0.10 -22.58 -4.14
C ALA A 63 1.28 -23.07 -3.67
N TYR A 64 2.26 -22.17 -3.68
CA TYR A 64 3.66 -22.41 -3.27
C TYR A 64 4.43 -23.49 -4.07
N ARG A 65 3.88 -24.00 -5.17
CA ARG A 65 4.47 -25.10 -5.96
C ARG A 65 4.52 -24.80 -7.45
N GLY A 66 3.54 -24.06 -7.97
CA GLY A 66 3.44 -23.71 -9.38
C GLY A 66 4.18 -22.43 -9.75
N GLN A 67 4.05 -22.04 -11.02
CA GLN A 67 4.59 -20.78 -11.51
C GLN A 67 3.83 -19.60 -10.89
N THR A 68 4.52 -18.78 -10.11
CA THR A 68 3.97 -17.56 -9.51
C THR A 68 3.72 -16.49 -10.57
N ILE A 69 2.59 -15.82 -10.46
CA ILE A 69 2.20 -14.65 -11.26
C ILE A 69 2.17 -13.44 -10.32
N ARG A 70 2.64 -12.30 -10.79
CA ARG A 70 2.58 -11.05 -10.02
C ARG A 70 1.12 -10.67 -9.78
N VAL A 71 0.78 -10.38 -8.51
CA VAL A 71 -0.53 -9.83 -8.16
C VAL A 71 -0.70 -8.46 -8.81
N PRO A 72 -1.77 -8.23 -9.61
CA PRO A 72 -2.08 -6.89 -10.10
C PRO A 72 -2.36 -5.93 -8.96
N ARG A 73 -1.78 -4.72 -9.01
CA ARG A 73 -1.83 -3.74 -7.91
C ARG A 73 -3.23 -3.40 -7.40
N HIS A 74 -4.25 -3.48 -8.25
CA HIS A 74 -5.63 -3.18 -7.86
C HIS A 74 -6.26 -4.25 -6.93
N PHE A 75 -5.68 -5.45 -6.88
CA PHE A 75 -6.09 -6.53 -5.96
C PHE A 75 -5.26 -6.55 -4.67
N GLU A 76 -4.24 -5.70 -4.54
CA GLU A 76 -3.54 -5.49 -3.28
C GLU A 76 -4.43 -4.70 -2.30
N GLU A 77 -4.15 -4.82 -1.01
CA GLU A 77 -4.89 -4.11 0.04
C GLU A 77 -4.86 -2.59 -0.16
N ALA A 78 -6.02 -1.93 -0.12
CA ALA A 78 -6.16 -0.49 -0.33
C ALA A 78 -5.32 0.33 0.65
N VAL A 79 -5.16 -0.11 1.90
CA VAL A 79 -4.27 0.57 2.86
C VAL A 79 -2.81 0.57 2.36
N GLN A 80 -2.34 -0.56 1.82
CA GLN A 80 -0.98 -0.63 1.27
C GLN A 80 -0.87 0.17 -0.04
N ARG A 81 -1.87 0.08 -0.92
CA ARG A 81 -1.93 0.91 -2.14
C ARG A 81 -1.83 2.39 -1.81
N LYS A 82 -2.57 2.87 -0.80
CA LYS A 82 -2.51 4.26 -0.29
C LYS A 82 -1.14 4.61 0.29
N ALA A 83 -0.54 3.71 1.07
CA ALA A 83 0.78 3.94 1.67
C ALA A 83 1.88 4.06 0.60
N THR A 84 1.94 3.13 -0.35
CA THR A 84 2.88 3.20 -1.49
C THR A 84 2.62 4.44 -2.34
N HIS A 85 1.36 4.80 -2.55
CA HIS A 85 0.99 6.00 -3.30
C HIS A 85 1.41 7.30 -2.59
N PHE A 86 1.33 7.35 -1.26
CA PHE A 86 1.80 8.48 -0.47
C PHE A 86 3.30 8.74 -0.66
N GLU A 87 4.13 7.70 -0.68
CA GLU A 87 5.57 7.84 -0.93
C GLU A 87 5.85 8.44 -2.32
N LEU A 88 5.13 7.98 -3.35
CA LEU A 88 5.21 8.52 -4.70
C LEU A 88 4.84 10.02 -4.74
N MET A 89 3.67 10.38 -4.20
CA MET A 89 3.21 11.77 -4.16
C MET A 89 4.18 12.66 -3.40
N LEU A 90 4.72 12.18 -2.28
CA LEU A 90 5.70 12.91 -1.49
C LEU A 90 7.01 13.15 -2.28
N GLY A 91 7.47 12.15 -3.05
CA GLY A 91 8.61 12.28 -3.95
C GLY A 91 8.39 13.37 -5.01
N LEU A 92 7.25 13.34 -5.68
CA LEU A 92 6.88 14.33 -6.70
C LEU A 92 6.77 15.75 -6.11
N LEU A 93 6.13 15.89 -4.96
CA LEU A 93 6.02 17.17 -4.27
C LEU A 93 7.40 17.74 -3.90
N LYS A 94 8.33 16.89 -3.44
CA LYS A 94 9.71 17.32 -3.14
C LYS A 94 10.43 17.84 -4.38
N ILE A 95 10.27 17.20 -5.53
CA ILE A 95 10.86 17.63 -6.81
C ILE A 95 10.33 19.02 -7.18
N MET A 96 9.01 19.17 -7.22
CA MET A 96 8.36 20.45 -7.57
C MET A 96 8.76 21.59 -6.63
N VAL A 97 8.77 21.35 -5.31
CA VAL A 97 9.19 22.35 -4.32
C VAL A 97 10.69 22.69 -4.47
N SER A 98 11.53 21.71 -4.80
CA SER A 98 12.96 21.93 -5.03
C SER A 98 13.22 22.82 -6.24
N ASP A 99 12.55 22.56 -7.36
CA ASP A 99 12.67 23.36 -8.58
C ASP A 99 12.15 24.77 -8.38
N ALA A 100 10.98 24.93 -7.75
CA ALA A 100 10.42 26.23 -7.42
C ALA A 100 11.37 27.06 -6.54
N LYS A 101 11.96 26.45 -5.50
CA LYS A 101 12.96 27.12 -4.65
C LYS A 101 14.22 27.52 -5.42
N ALA A 102 14.59 26.77 -6.44
CA ALA A 102 15.75 27.05 -7.26
C ALA A 102 15.45 27.97 -8.47
N GLY A 103 14.20 28.42 -8.63
CA GLY A 103 13.78 29.23 -9.78
C GLY A 103 13.84 28.49 -11.12
N ARG A 104 13.78 27.16 -11.11
CA ARG A 104 13.77 26.32 -12.32
C ARG A 104 12.35 25.85 -12.66
N ALA A 105 12.10 25.61 -13.93
CA ALA A 105 10.91 24.88 -14.35
C ALA A 105 11.08 23.38 -14.08
N THR A 106 10.04 22.74 -13.57
CA THR A 106 9.99 21.28 -13.44
C THR A 106 9.89 20.65 -14.82
N ALA A 107 10.68 19.59 -15.08
CA ALA A 107 10.69 18.93 -16.37
C ALA A 107 9.35 18.27 -16.70
N SER A 108 9.00 18.19 -17.99
CA SER A 108 7.72 17.66 -18.47
C SER A 108 7.45 16.23 -18.03
N GLU A 109 8.49 15.40 -17.93
CA GLU A 109 8.41 14.03 -17.40
C GLU A 109 7.84 13.97 -15.97
N TRP A 110 8.22 14.93 -15.11
CA TRP A 110 7.75 14.98 -13.73
C TRP A 110 6.33 15.52 -13.64
N PHE A 111 5.92 16.38 -14.56
CA PHE A 111 4.52 16.79 -14.71
C PHE A 111 3.64 15.63 -15.16
N ALA A 112 4.02 14.92 -16.23
CA ALA A 112 3.29 13.74 -16.71
C ALA A 112 3.19 12.66 -15.62
N LYS A 113 4.28 12.41 -14.89
CA LYS A 113 4.27 11.49 -13.75
C LYS A 113 3.36 11.96 -12.61
N SER A 114 3.23 13.27 -12.42
CA SER A 114 2.33 13.84 -11.42
C SER A 114 0.87 13.72 -11.84
N GLU A 115 0.53 13.94 -13.11
CA GLU A 115 -0.81 13.71 -13.64
C GLU A 115 -1.22 12.24 -13.52
N TRP A 116 -0.31 11.31 -13.86
CA TRP A 116 -0.54 9.89 -13.64
C TRP A 116 -0.71 9.55 -12.16
N ALA A 117 0.12 10.12 -11.28
CA ALA A 117 -0.01 9.90 -9.85
C ALA A 117 -1.37 10.39 -9.33
N ILE A 118 -1.87 11.54 -9.79
CA ILE A 118 -3.21 12.03 -9.43
C ILE A 118 -4.28 11.02 -9.86
N ALA A 119 -4.26 10.57 -11.12
CA ALA A 119 -5.21 9.59 -11.63
C ALA A 119 -5.13 8.24 -10.87
N LEU A 120 -3.92 7.80 -10.51
CA LEU A 120 -3.72 6.62 -9.69
C LEU A 120 -4.31 6.79 -8.28
N GLY A 121 -4.14 7.97 -7.68
CA GLY A 121 -4.71 8.31 -6.38
C GLY A 121 -6.24 8.27 -6.39
N GLU A 122 -6.86 8.86 -7.41
CA GLU A 122 -8.31 8.81 -7.64
C GLU A 122 -8.80 7.36 -7.80
N ALA A 123 -8.12 6.57 -8.63
CA ALA A 123 -8.45 5.15 -8.81
C ALA A 123 -8.33 4.34 -7.51
N ILE A 124 -7.35 4.64 -6.66
CA ILE A 124 -7.21 4.00 -5.33
C ILE A 124 -8.37 4.38 -4.41
N LEU A 125 -8.82 5.64 -4.44
CA LEU A 125 -9.95 6.10 -3.62
C LEU A 125 -11.27 5.45 -4.05
N ASP A 126 -11.48 5.28 -5.36
CA ASP A 126 -12.67 4.65 -5.92
C ASP A 126 -12.61 3.12 -5.96
N ASN A 127 -11.50 2.54 -5.50
CA ASN A 127 -11.17 1.11 -5.66
C ASN A 127 -11.27 0.61 -7.11
N ALA A 128 -10.95 1.49 -8.07
CA ALA A 128 -10.95 1.21 -9.49
C ALA A 128 -9.62 0.55 -9.94
N PRO A 129 -9.58 -0.06 -11.14
CA PRO A 129 -8.35 -0.51 -11.75
C PRO A 129 -7.31 0.61 -11.86
N CYS A 130 -6.05 0.31 -11.55
CA CYS A 130 -4.97 1.29 -11.67
C CYS A 130 -4.75 1.68 -13.14
N PRO A 131 -4.54 2.97 -13.45
CA PRO A 131 -4.14 3.40 -14.78
C PRO A 131 -2.73 2.88 -15.13
N ASP A 132 -2.50 2.67 -16.42
CA ASP A 132 -1.18 2.30 -16.93
C ASP A 132 -0.16 3.41 -16.61
N GLU A 133 1.02 3.02 -16.12
CA GLU A 133 2.11 3.97 -15.86
C GLU A 133 2.63 4.51 -17.20
N PRO A 134 2.84 5.84 -17.34
CA PRO A 134 3.45 6.38 -18.54
C PRO A 134 4.80 5.71 -18.76
N ALA A 135 5.10 5.37 -20.02
CA ALA A 135 6.42 4.86 -20.36
C ALA A 135 7.46 5.85 -19.85
N ALA A 136 8.48 5.34 -19.16
CA ALA A 136 9.67 6.14 -18.96
C ALA A 136 10.22 6.40 -20.36
N ASP A 137 10.09 7.62 -20.87
CA ASP A 137 10.85 8.08 -22.03
C ASP A 137 12.33 8.15 -21.59
N GLY A 138 12.92 6.98 -21.38
CA GLY A 138 14.35 6.79 -21.42
C GLY A 138 14.71 6.93 -22.89
N GLY A 139 15.05 8.16 -23.29
CA GLY A 139 15.93 8.32 -24.43
C GLY A 139 17.15 7.46 -24.16
N ASP A 140 17.27 6.37 -24.92
CA ASP A 140 18.54 5.68 -25.08
C ASP A 140 19.41 6.63 -25.92
N PRO A 141 20.49 7.20 -25.38
CA PRO A 141 21.38 8.03 -26.19
C PRO A 141 22.25 7.18 -27.15
N ASP A 142 22.12 5.85 -27.16
CA ASP A 142 22.90 4.94 -28.02
C ASP A 142 22.07 3.80 -28.67
N ALA A 143 20.91 4.13 -29.27
CA ALA A 143 20.21 3.24 -30.23
C ALA A 143 20.24 3.79 -31.65
#